data_AF-A0A2N2N4M3-F1
#
_entry.id   AF-A0A2N2N4M3-F1
#
_cell.length_a   1.000
_cell.length_b   1.000
_cell.length_c   1.000
_cell.angle_alpha   90.00
_cell.angle_beta   90.00
_cell.angle_gamma   90.00
#
_symmetry.space_group_name_H-M   'P 1'
#
loop_
_entity.id
_entity.type
_entity.pdbx_description
1 polymer ?
#
loop_
_entity_poly.entity_id
_entity_poly.type
_entity_poly.pdbx_seq_one_letter_code
_entity_poly.pdbx_strand_id
1 'polypeptide(L)'
;MELVRTFVVNDWELKIAFNEPDHSGVPSKSNPSHIAPGAGKYQIIAFELASVKVTAGEALSLLAQINGENIAFLYTELYLKDPERDYYYGPLMHEHVRSKVEKEINGLIHPVWDSDINLSVEIAPLIRVLTDGINAAFAFMHPGRYGQEEVQLEGLFTKKNSGKADRARLKFDLHGEMIDKQIILEKRGRLMTHDLVIKSGDMFIPAVHVLTTQNLATPQMRSIHGISGTITKLEDPFHWVDEAPLPGDYLLGLVIEDFNGDRFHHYLPFTIVGE
;
A
#
# COMPACT_ATOMS: atom_id res chain seq x y z
N MET A 1 -5.34 -8.31 21.54
CA MET A 1 -6.71 -7.75 21.62
C MET A 1 -7.11 -7.30 20.23
N GLU A 2 -8.33 -7.58 19.77
CA GLU A 2 -8.80 -7.05 18.48
C GLU A 2 -9.15 -5.57 18.67
N LEU A 3 -8.53 -4.72 17.87
CA LEU A 3 -8.76 -3.28 17.85
C LEU A 3 -9.54 -2.94 16.60
N VAL A 4 -10.62 -2.17 16.76
CA VAL A 4 -11.42 -1.65 15.65
C VAL A 4 -11.41 -0.13 15.69
N ARG A 5 -11.08 0.48 14.55
CA ARG A 5 -11.17 1.92 14.29
C ARG A 5 -12.24 2.20 13.26
N THR A 6 -12.99 3.26 13.49
CA THR A 6 -13.97 3.79 12.55
C THR A 6 -13.55 5.20 12.14
N PHE A 7 -13.64 5.47 10.84
CA PHE A 7 -13.41 6.75 10.22
C PHE A 7 -14.66 7.15 9.43
N VAL A 8 -15.01 8.42 9.47
CA VAL A 8 -16.08 8.98 8.64
C VAL A 8 -15.42 9.75 7.51
N VAL A 9 -15.52 9.23 6.28
CA VAL A 9 -14.97 9.84 5.07
C VAL A 9 -16.15 10.20 4.18
N ASN A 10 -16.48 11.49 4.09
CA ASN A 10 -17.74 11.97 3.51
C ASN A 10 -18.93 11.22 4.14
N ASP A 11 -19.74 10.53 3.33
CA ASP A 11 -20.91 9.76 3.80
C ASP A 11 -20.57 8.31 4.18
N TRP A 12 -19.30 7.91 4.09
CA TRP A 12 -18.86 6.53 4.32
C TRP A 12 -18.34 6.31 5.74
N GLU A 13 -18.86 5.28 6.40
CA GLU A 13 -18.27 4.73 7.62
C GLU A 13 -17.24 3.64 7.27
N LEU A 14 -15.96 4.00 7.28
CA LEU A 14 -14.87 3.10 6.95
C LEU A 14 -14.23 2.52 8.21
N LYS A 15 -13.94 1.21 8.19
CA LYS A 15 -13.42 0.50 9.37
C LYS A 15 -12.05 -0.10 9.10
N ILE A 16 -11.24 -0.17 10.15
CA ILE A 16 -9.98 -0.90 10.19
C ILE A 16 -9.98 -1.77 11.44
N ALA A 17 -9.67 -3.05 11.30
CA ALA A 17 -9.55 -3.99 12.39
C ALA A 17 -8.23 -4.76 12.32
N PHE A 18 -7.54 -4.92 13.45
CA PHE A 18 -6.33 -5.74 13.54
C PHE A 18 -6.12 -6.26 14.96
N ASN A 19 -5.30 -7.30 15.08
CA ASN A 19 -4.87 -7.80 16.38
C ASN A 19 -3.60 -7.07 16.81
N GLU A 20 -3.63 -6.43 17.98
CA GLU A 20 -2.41 -5.88 18.57
C GLU A 20 -1.36 -7.00 18.75
N PRO A 21 -0.10 -6.75 18.39
CA PRO A 21 0.96 -7.73 18.56
C PRO A 21 1.19 -7.99 20.05
N ASP A 22 1.32 -9.26 20.44
CA ASP A 22 1.74 -9.58 21.80
C ASP A 22 3.14 -8.99 22.06
N HIS A 23 3.28 -8.21 23.13
CA HIS A 23 4.55 -7.61 23.56
C HIS A 23 5.61 -8.64 24.01
N SER A 24 5.36 -9.94 23.86
CA SER A 24 6.37 -10.97 24.10
C SER A 24 7.40 -10.97 22.98
N GLY A 25 8.62 -10.52 23.32
CA GLY A 25 9.74 -10.30 22.40
C GLY A 25 9.89 -11.36 21.32
N VAL A 26 9.81 -10.91 20.07
CA VAL A 26 10.15 -11.72 18.91
C VAL A 26 11.66 -12.00 18.94
N PRO A 27 12.11 -13.26 18.96
CA PRO A 27 13.53 -13.55 18.81
C PRO A 27 13.97 -13.15 17.40
N SER A 28 14.88 -12.18 17.32
CA SER A 28 15.62 -11.86 16.10
C SER A 28 16.50 -13.06 15.76
N LYS A 29 16.07 -13.91 14.83
CA LYS A 29 16.99 -14.79 14.12
C LYS A 29 17.68 -13.96 13.05
N SER A 30 18.86 -13.42 13.39
CA SER A 30 19.80 -12.90 12.40
C SER A 30 20.33 -14.10 11.60
N ASN A 31 19.85 -14.28 10.37
CA ASN A 31 20.58 -15.11 9.41
C ASN A 31 21.85 -14.36 8.99
N PRO A 32 23.00 -15.03 8.83
CA PRO A 32 24.21 -14.38 8.32
C PRO A 32 23.95 -13.84 6.91
N SER A 33 24.27 -12.56 6.70
CA SER A 33 24.05 -11.88 5.42
C SER A 33 25.04 -12.40 4.38
N HIS A 34 24.60 -13.30 3.51
CA HIS A 34 25.22 -13.45 2.21
C HIS A 34 24.71 -12.30 1.33
N ILE A 35 25.56 -11.30 1.07
CA ILE A 35 25.21 -10.18 0.17
C ILE A 35 25.13 -10.75 -1.24
N ALA A 36 23.93 -10.94 -1.76
CA ALA A 36 23.72 -11.39 -3.12
C ALA A 36 24.09 -10.27 -4.13
N PRO A 37 24.50 -10.59 -5.37
CA PRO A 37 24.96 -9.60 -6.33
C PRO A 37 23.96 -8.50 -6.68
N GLY A 38 22.65 -8.77 -6.57
CA GLY A 38 21.58 -7.80 -6.82
C GLY A 38 21.23 -6.90 -5.63
N ALA A 39 21.97 -7.02 -4.51
CA ALA A 39 21.71 -6.21 -3.32
C ALA A 39 21.98 -4.73 -3.63
N GLY A 40 21.02 -3.89 -3.28
CA GLY A 40 21.12 -2.45 -3.41
C GLY A 40 22.22 -1.90 -2.51
N LYS A 41 23.01 -0.96 -3.03
CA LYS A 41 23.88 -0.11 -2.22
C LYS A 41 23.47 1.31 -2.49
N TYR A 42 22.87 1.96 -1.52
CA TYR A 42 22.41 3.32 -1.68
C TYR A 42 22.65 4.14 -0.41
N GLN A 43 22.70 5.45 -0.60
CA GLN A 43 22.72 6.46 0.44
C GLN A 43 21.74 7.55 0.04
N ILE A 44 20.88 7.94 0.99
CA ILE A 44 20.02 9.11 0.85
C ILE A 44 20.80 10.31 1.36
N ILE A 45 21.11 11.24 0.46
CA ILE A 45 21.85 12.47 0.74
C ILE A 45 20.89 13.55 1.26
N ALA A 46 19.72 13.66 0.63
CA ALA A 46 18.63 14.56 1.03
C ALA A 46 17.29 13.84 0.85
N PHE A 47 16.36 14.07 1.78
CA PHE A 47 15.00 13.55 1.73
C PHE A 47 14.12 14.46 2.58
N GLU A 48 13.34 15.30 1.93
CA GLU A 48 12.56 16.35 2.57
C GLU A 48 11.27 16.66 1.80
N LEU A 49 10.32 17.25 2.52
CA LEU A 49 9.11 17.82 1.96
C LEU A 49 9.28 19.33 1.85
N ALA A 50 8.84 19.92 0.74
CA ALA A 50 8.83 21.39 0.60
C ALA A 50 7.91 22.06 1.64
N SER A 51 6.84 21.36 2.06
CA SER A 51 5.99 21.74 3.18
C SER A 51 5.54 20.49 3.94
N VAL A 52 5.55 20.57 5.27
CA VAL A 52 5.02 19.53 6.17
C VAL A 52 3.54 19.78 6.55
N LYS A 53 2.92 20.80 5.97
CA LYS A 53 1.50 21.10 6.13
C LYS A 53 0.87 21.42 4.78
N VAL A 54 -0.26 20.79 4.49
CA VAL A 54 -1.06 21.01 3.28
C VAL A 54 -2.54 21.01 3.64
N THR A 55 -3.36 21.69 2.86
CA THR A 55 -4.82 21.57 2.93
C THR A 55 -5.31 20.39 2.08
N ALA A 56 -6.55 19.93 2.31
CA ALA A 56 -7.13 18.88 1.48
C ALA A 56 -7.19 19.33 0.00
N GLY A 57 -6.70 18.48 -0.90
CA GLY A 57 -6.63 18.75 -2.34
C GLY A 57 -5.35 19.44 -2.82
N GLU A 58 -4.48 19.91 -1.91
CA GLU A 58 -3.13 20.37 -2.27
C GLU A 58 -2.16 19.21 -2.43
N ALA A 59 -1.19 19.36 -3.36
CA ALA A 59 -0.12 18.40 -3.54
C ALA A 59 1.05 18.69 -2.59
N LEU A 60 1.72 17.62 -2.16
CA LEU A 60 3.00 17.62 -1.47
C LEU A 60 4.12 17.52 -2.48
N SER A 61 5.13 18.36 -2.34
CA SER A 61 6.37 18.25 -3.12
C SER A 61 7.42 17.49 -2.32
N LEU A 62 7.72 16.26 -2.75
CA LEU A 62 8.79 15.44 -2.21
C LEU A 62 10.08 15.66 -2.99
N LEU A 63 11.14 16.03 -2.27
CA LEU A 63 12.49 16.18 -2.80
C LEU A 63 13.39 15.10 -2.21
N ALA A 64 14.09 14.36 -3.07
CA ALA A 64 15.08 13.39 -2.61
C ALA A 64 16.32 13.37 -3.51
N GLN A 65 17.48 13.25 -2.90
CA GLN A 65 18.75 13.01 -3.56
C GLN A 65 19.33 11.69 -3.05
N ILE A 66 19.53 10.75 -3.95
CA ILE A 66 19.98 9.39 -3.64
C ILE A 66 21.20 9.09 -4.49
N ASN A 67 22.28 8.62 -3.85
CA ASN A 67 23.38 7.99 -4.56
C ASN A 67 23.25 6.47 -4.39
N GLY A 68 23.23 5.69 -5.45
CA GLY A 68 23.16 4.24 -5.31
C GLY A 68 23.23 3.43 -6.59
N GLU A 69 23.47 2.14 -6.42
CA GLU A 69 23.53 1.13 -7.47
C GLU A 69 22.53 0.00 -7.18
N ASN A 70 22.17 -0.75 -8.22
CA ASN A 70 21.25 -1.89 -8.16
C ASN A 70 19.84 -1.56 -7.64
N ILE A 71 19.36 -0.33 -7.86
CA ILE A 71 17.98 0.05 -7.57
C ILE A 71 17.10 -0.47 -8.72
N ALA A 72 16.11 -1.29 -8.38
CA ALA A 72 15.15 -1.84 -9.33
C ALA A 72 13.94 -0.92 -9.49
N PHE A 73 13.32 -0.51 -8.37
CA PHE A 73 12.15 0.34 -8.38
C PHE A 73 12.21 1.34 -7.23
N LEU A 74 11.53 2.47 -7.45
CA LEU A 74 11.27 3.47 -6.43
C LEU A 74 9.75 3.62 -6.32
N TYR A 75 9.25 3.76 -5.09
CA TYR A 75 7.84 3.97 -4.81
C TYR A 75 7.62 5.14 -3.87
N THR A 76 6.51 5.84 -4.05
CA THR A 76 5.92 6.65 -2.99
C THR A 76 4.81 5.87 -2.31
N GLU A 77 4.64 6.06 -1.01
CA GLU A 77 3.52 5.48 -0.28
C GLU A 77 3.02 6.41 0.83
N LEU A 78 1.73 6.35 1.15
CA LEU A 78 1.10 7.26 2.11
C LEU A 78 0.43 6.46 3.24
N TYR A 79 0.68 6.82 4.50
CA TYR A 79 0.00 6.21 5.65
C TYR A 79 -0.70 7.26 6.51
N LEU A 80 -1.92 6.94 6.96
CA LEU A 80 -2.72 7.76 7.89
C LEU A 80 -2.39 7.42 9.34
N LYS A 81 -2.11 8.43 10.17
CA LYS A 81 -1.94 8.26 11.62
C LYS A 81 -3.28 7.98 12.29
N ASP A 82 -3.28 7.04 13.23
CA ASP A 82 -4.36 6.91 14.20
C ASP A 82 -4.36 8.11 15.17
N PRO A 83 -5.46 8.88 15.29
CA PRO A 83 -5.47 10.10 16.12
C PRO A 83 -5.36 9.83 17.64
N GLU A 84 -5.60 8.60 18.10
CA GLU A 84 -5.58 8.27 19.52
C GLU A 84 -4.46 7.30 19.90
N ARG A 85 -3.78 6.70 18.92
CA ARG A 85 -2.80 5.63 19.14
C ARG A 85 -1.59 5.77 18.25
N ASP A 86 -0.52 5.08 18.62
CA ASP A 86 0.74 5.13 17.90
C ASP A 86 0.80 4.17 16.70
N TYR A 87 -0.28 4.15 15.90
CA TYR A 87 -0.43 3.32 14.71
C TYR A 87 -0.53 4.17 13.45
N TYR A 88 -0.09 3.59 12.32
CA TYR A 88 -0.29 4.15 10.99
C TYR A 88 -0.92 3.11 10.08
N TYR A 89 -1.94 3.50 9.32
CA TYR A 89 -2.71 2.64 8.45
C TYR A 89 -2.43 2.94 6.99
N GLY A 90 -2.13 1.92 6.21
CA GLY A 90 -1.82 2.14 4.81
C GLY A 90 -1.33 0.91 4.05
N PRO A 91 -0.71 1.14 2.89
CA PRO A 91 -0.60 2.44 2.24
C PRO A 91 -1.96 2.87 1.61
N LEU A 92 -2.41 4.10 1.89
CA LEU A 92 -3.58 4.73 1.27
C LEU A 92 -3.34 5.05 -0.21
N MET A 93 -2.11 5.43 -0.52
CA MET A 93 -1.59 5.57 -1.87
C MET A 93 -0.28 4.83 -1.95
N HIS A 94 -0.03 4.14 -3.07
CA HIS A 94 1.22 3.48 -3.36
C HIS A 94 1.45 3.56 -4.86
N GLU A 95 2.53 4.21 -5.28
CA GLU A 95 2.77 4.47 -6.70
C GLU A 95 4.23 4.25 -7.06
N HIS A 96 4.48 3.81 -8.31
CA HIS A 96 5.83 3.79 -8.84
C HIS A 96 6.29 5.22 -9.13
N VAL A 97 7.48 5.57 -8.67
CA VAL A 97 8.19 6.77 -9.15
C VAL A 97 8.68 6.50 -10.57
N ARG A 98 8.34 7.40 -11.50
CA ARG A 98 8.78 7.30 -12.89
C ARG A 98 10.25 7.69 -13.05
N SER A 99 11.00 6.88 -13.79
CA SER A 99 12.32 7.26 -14.27
C SER A 99 12.25 8.08 -15.56
N LYS A 100 13.28 8.89 -15.83
CA LYS A 100 13.50 9.57 -17.11
C LYS A 100 13.82 8.59 -18.25
N VAL A 101 14.40 7.44 -17.91
CA VAL A 101 14.78 6.41 -18.86
C VAL A 101 14.10 5.11 -18.47
N GLU A 102 13.44 4.50 -19.45
CA GLU A 102 12.75 3.22 -19.29
C GLU A 102 13.30 2.22 -20.32
N LYS A 103 13.27 0.94 -19.96
CA LYS A 103 13.72 -0.15 -20.81
C LYS A 103 12.67 -1.24 -20.85
N GLU A 104 12.36 -1.71 -22.06
CA GLU A 104 11.52 -2.89 -22.25
C GLU A 104 12.36 -4.16 -22.27
N ILE A 105 11.98 -5.16 -21.47
CA ILE A 105 12.59 -6.48 -21.42
C ILE A 105 11.46 -7.51 -21.41
N ASN A 106 11.41 -8.37 -22.42
CA ASN A 106 10.37 -9.41 -22.55
C ASN A 106 8.93 -8.87 -22.46
N GLY A 107 8.66 -7.69 -23.04
CA GLY A 107 7.34 -7.05 -22.99
C GLY A 107 6.99 -6.39 -21.66
N LEU A 108 7.93 -6.30 -20.71
CA LEU A 108 7.79 -5.60 -19.45
C LEU A 108 8.63 -4.34 -19.44
N ILE A 109 8.05 -3.24 -18.96
CA ILE A 109 8.74 -1.96 -18.82
C ILE A 109 9.41 -1.91 -17.45
N HIS A 110 10.67 -1.50 -17.43
CA HIS A 110 11.47 -1.31 -16.22
C HIS A 110 12.05 0.11 -16.20
N PRO A 111 12.11 0.78 -15.04
CA PRO A 111 12.85 2.02 -14.91
C PRO A 111 14.35 1.74 -15.00
N VAL A 112 15.09 2.70 -15.51
CA VAL A 112 16.57 2.72 -15.48
C VAL A 112 16.98 3.92 -14.65
N TRP A 113 17.75 3.69 -13.60
CA TRP A 113 18.21 4.74 -12.69
C TRP A 113 19.68 5.05 -12.93
N ASP A 114 20.03 6.33 -12.91
CA ASP A 114 21.43 6.76 -12.79
C ASP A 114 21.95 6.45 -11.38
N SER A 115 23.27 6.48 -11.20
CA SER A 115 23.86 6.36 -9.87
C SER A 115 23.50 7.53 -8.95
N ASP A 116 23.31 8.72 -9.52
CA ASP A 116 22.89 9.94 -8.82
C ASP A 116 21.44 10.27 -9.20
N ILE A 117 20.51 9.86 -8.35
CA ILE A 117 19.08 10.04 -8.55
C ILE A 117 18.64 11.32 -7.84
N ASN A 118 18.02 12.23 -8.61
CA ASN A 118 17.39 13.42 -8.09
C ASN A 118 15.89 13.35 -8.37
N LEU A 119 15.09 13.28 -7.31
CA LEU A 119 13.64 13.17 -7.38
C LEU A 119 12.99 14.49 -6.99
N SER A 120 11.97 14.86 -7.75
CA SER A 120 10.99 15.88 -7.43
C SER A 120 9.63 15.29 -7.82
N VAL A 121 8.87 14.85 -6.82
CA VAL A 121 7.60 14.14 -7.04
C VAL A 121 6.50 14.96 -6.36
N GLU A 122 5.42 15.20 -7.10
CA GLU A 122 4.20 15.78 -6.54
C GLU A 122 3.24 14.65 -6.16
N ILE A 123 2.75 14.67 -4.93
CA ILE A 123 1.81 13.67 -4.40
C ILE A 123 0.57 14.40 -3.93
N ALA A 124 -0.59 14.12 -4.54
CA ALA A 124 -1.88 14.64 -4.09
C ALA A 124 -2.58 13.60 -3.20
N PRO A 125 -2.62 13.78 -1.87
CA PRO A 125 -3.21 12.80 -0.97
C PRO A 125 -4.70 12.57 -1.24
N LEU A 126 -5.11 11.31 -1.29
CA LEU A 126 -6.51 10.91 -1.42
C LEU A 126 -6.77 9.62 -0.63
N ILE A 127 -8.05 9.32 -0.38
CA ILE A 127 -8.49 8.06 0.19
C ILE A 127 -9.26 7.30 -0.89
N ARG A 128 -8.78 6.11 -1.23
CA ARG A 128 -9.54 5.22 -2.12
C ARG A 128 -10.52 4.38 -1.32
N VAL A 129 -11.77 4.38 -1.77
CA VAL A 129 -12.88 3.65 -1.16
C VAL A 129 -13.37 2.59 -2.13
N LEU A 130 -13.30 1.32 -1.73
CA LEU A 130 -13.99 0.25 -2.44
C LEU A 130 -15.48 0.31 -2.05
N THR A 131 -16.38 0.17 -3.02
CA THR A 131 -17.82 0.22 -2.76
C THR A 131 -18.61 -0.73 -3.67
N ASP A 132 -19.79 -1.15 -3.18
CA ASP A 132 -20.84 -1.84 -3.95
C ASP A 132 -22.04 -0.91 -4.25
N GLY A 133 -21.92 0.38 -3.94
CA GLY A 133 -22.99 1.40 -4.01
C GLY A 133 -23.77 1.59 -2.70
N ILE A 134 -23.65 0.69 -1.72
CA ILE A 134 -24.34 0.72 -0.43
C ILE A 134 -23.35 0.67 0.74
N ASN A 135 -22.38 -0.25 0.67
CA ASN A 135 -21.35 -0.47 1.67
C ASN A 135 -19.99 -0.03 1.13
N ALA A 136 -19.13 0.42 2.04
CA ALA A 136 -17.80 0.92 1.70
C ALA A 136 -16.72 0.37 2.62
N ALA A 137 -15.49 0.32 2.10
CA ALA A 137 -14.30 -0.02 2.86
C ALA A 137 -13.08 0.73 2.29
N PHE A 138 -12.06 0.99 3.12
CA PHE A 138 -10.78 1.46 2.59
C PHE A 138 -10.22 0.45 1.59
N ALA A 139 -9.71 0.96 0.46
CA ALA A 139 -9.02 0.19 -0.55
C ALA A 139 -7.53 0.54 -0.53
N PHE A 140 -6.76 -0.18 0.29
CA PHE A 140 -5.30 -0.07 0.36
C PHE A 140 -4.66 -0.71 -0.87
N MET A 141 -4.74 0.01 -1.99
CA MET A 141 -4.31 -0.50 -3.29
C MET A 141 -2.81 -0.31 -3.50
N HIS A 142 -2.24 -1.23 -4.28
CA HIS A 142 -0.84 -1.21 -4.67
C HIS A 142 -0.75 -1.17 -6.20
N PRO A 143 0.32 -0.59 -6.75
CA PRO A 143 0.48 -0.56 -8.19
C PRO A 143 0.71 -1.99 -8.69
N GLY A 144 0.20 -2.29 -9.89
CA GLY A 144 0.46 -3.56 -10.55
C GLY A 144 1.89 -3.62 -11.09
N ARG A 145 2.02 -3.64 -12.42
CA ARG A 145 3.34 -3.63 -13.06
C ARG A 145 3.82 -2.20 -13.28
N TYR A 146 5.13 -1.99 -13.23
CA TYR A 146 5.71 -0.70 -13.58
C TYR A 146 5.32 -0.30 -15.00
N GLY A 147 4.95 0.97 -15.17
CA GLY A 147 4.51 1.53 -16.44
C GLY A 147 3.12 1.11 -16.90
N GLN A 148 2.39 0.32 -16.10
CA GLN A 148 0.99 -0.01 -16.36
C GLN A 148 0.06 0.80 -15.46
N GLU A 149 -1.06 1.20 -16.05
CA GLU A 149 -2.13 1.95 -15.40
C GLU A 149 -3.16 0.98 -14.79
N GLU A 150 -2.68 0.09 -13.92
CA GLU A 150 -3.51 -0.83 -13.15
C GLU A 150 -3.12 -0.83 -11.68
N VAL A 151 -4.13 -1.01 -10.83
CA VAL A 151 -3.97 -1.12 -9.37
C VAL A 151 -4.53 -2.44 -8.88
N GLN A 152 -3.95 -2.96 -7.81
CA GLN A 152 -4.29 -4.25 -7.25
C GLN A 152 -4.68 -4.09 -5.79
N LEU A 153 -5.75 -4.76 -5.39
CA LEU A 153 -6.25 -4.80 -4.03
C LEU A 153 -6.22 -6.24 -3.53
N GLU A 154 -5.45 -6.51 -2.48
CA GLU A 154 -5.47 -7.80 -1.79
C GLU A 154 -6.43 -7.79 -0.62
N GLY A 155 -6.96 -8.96 -0.28
CA GLY A 155 -7.88 -9.11 0.83
C GLY A 155 -8.32 -10.54 1.04
N LEU A 156 -9.37 -10.69 1.85
CA LEU A 156 -10.03 -11.95 2.12
C LEU A 156 -11.36 -12.01 1.38
N PHE A 157 -11.58 -13.08 0.63
CA PHE A 157 -12.82 -13.35 -0.08
C PHE A 157 -13.57 -14.53 0.56
N THR A 158 -14.86 -14.35 0.79
CA THR A 158 -15.73 -15.37 1.38
C THR A 158 -16.93 -15.60 0.49
N LYS A 159 -17.10 -16.83 -0.01
CA LYS A 159 -18.31 -17.20 -0.76
C LYS A 159 -19.52 -17.19 0.16
N LYS A 160 -20.67 -16.72 -0.32
CA LYS A 160 -21.93 -16.74 0.41
C LYS A 160 -22.18 -18.11 1.01
N ASN A 161 -22.53 -18.15 2.30
CA ASN A 161 -22.84 -19.36 3.08
C ASN A 161 -21.68 -20.38 3.23
N SER A 162 -20.46 -20.09 2.75
CA SER A 162 -19.34 -21.02 2.89
C SER A 162 -18.69 -20.98 4.28
N GLY A 163 -18.73 -19.82 4.94
CA GLY A 163 -18.02 -19.57 6.20
C GLY A 163 -16.48 -19.62 6.07
N LYS A 164 -15.94 -19.79 4.86
CA LYS A 164 -14.50 -19.93 4.60
C LYS A 164 -13.98 -18.70 3.86
N ALA A 165 -13.04 -18.02 4.49
CA ALA A 165 -12.28 -16.93 3.88
C ALA A 165 -11.00 -17.46 3.23
N ASP A 166 -10.77 -17.07 1.97
CA ASP A 166 -9.56 -17.37 1.21
C ASP A 166 -8.90 -16.05 0.75
N ARG A 167 -7.57 -16.02 0.59
CA ARG A 167 -6.89 -14.82 0.08
C ARG A 167 -7.32 -14.56 -1.37
N ALA A 168 -7.53 -13.30 -1.71
CA ALA A 168 -7.91 -12.89 -3.04
C ALA A 168 -7.17 -11.63 -3.45
N ARG A 169 -7.09 -11.43 -4.76
CA ARG A 169 -6.60 -10.22 -5.40
C ARG A 169 -7.60 -9.77 -6.44
N LEU A 170 -8.02 -8.51 -6.33
CA LEU A 170 -8.82 -7.83 -7.33
C LEU A 170 -7.91 -6.82 -8.04
N LYS A 171 -8.06 -6.67 -9.35
CA LYS A 171 -7.38 -5.61 -10.10
C LYS A 171 -8.39 -4.67 -10.72
N PHE A 172 -8.02 -3.40 -10.75
CA PHE A 172 -8.82 -2.35 -11.32
C PHE A 172 -7.98 -1.50 -12.28
N ASP A 173 -8.64 -0.89 -13.25
CA ASP A 173 -8.05 0.21 -14.01
C ASP A 173 -8.08 1.51 -13.20
N LEU A 174 -7.60 2.60 -13.80
CA LEU A 174 -7.56 3.94 -13.19
C LEU A 174 -8.93 4.62 -13.09
N HIS A 175 -9.99 4.02 -13.62
CA HIS A 175 -11.35 4.58 -13.59
C HIS A 175 -12.25 3.94 -12.55
N GLY A 176 -11.76 2.96 -11.79
CA GLY A 176 -12.57 2.25 -10.81
C GLY A 176 -13.03 0.87 -11.25
N GLU A 177 -12.82 0.49 -12.52
CA GLU A 177 -13.45 -0.70 -13.10
C GLU A 177 -12.61 -1.95 -12.86
N MET A 178 -13.26 -3.04 -12.45
CA MET A 178 -12.58 -4.29 -12.18
C MET A 178 -12.19 -5.01 -13.47
N ILE A 179 -10.89 -5.21 -13.69
CA ILE A 179 -10.34 -5.83 -14.90
C ILE A 179 -9.87 -7.28 -14.68
N ASP A 180 -9.56 -7.68 -13.45
CA ASP A 180 -9.12 -9.04 -13.11
C ASP A 180 -9.47 -9.39 -11.65
N LYS A 181 -9.62 -10.68 -11.36
CA LYS A 181 -10.01 -11.20 -10.05
C LYS A 181 -9.50 -12.63 -9.87
N GLN A 182 -8.73 -12.84 -8.81
CA GLN A 182 -8.05 -14.09 -8.55
C GLN A 182 -8.21 -14.51 -7.09
N ILE A 183 -8.35 -15.81 -6.87
CA ILE A 183 -8.17 -16.42 -5.56
C ILE A 183 -6.73 -16.94 -5.44
N ILE A 184 -6.10 -16.67 -4.31
CA ILE A 184 -4.73 -17.07 -3.99
C ILE A 184 -4.80 -18.22 -3.00
N LEU A 185 -4.32 -19.39 -3.42
CA LEU A 185 -4.28 -20.59 -2.61
C LEU A 185 -2.83 -20.98 -2.32
N GLU A 186 -2.55 -21.38 -1.09
CA GLU A 186 -1.25 -21.97 -0.76
C GLU A 186 -1.34 -23.49 -0.81
N LYS A 187 -0.46 -24.13 -1.60
CA LYS A 187 -0.37 -25.58 -1.70
C LYS A 187 1.10 -26.00 -1.62
N ARG A 188 1.46 -26.71 -0.55
CA ARG A 188 2.82 -27.21 -0.29
C ARG A 188 3.87 -26.09 -0.32
N GLY A 189 3.59 -24.95 0.32
CA GLY A 189 4.50 -23.80 0.36
C GLY A 189 4.62 -23.02 -0.94
N ARG A 190 3.73 -23.26 -1.92
CA ARG A 190 3.66 -22.49 -3.17
C ARG A 190 2.32 -21.77 -3.26
N LEU A 191 2.37 -20.49 -3.62
CA LEU A 191 1.18 -19.71 -3.95
C LEU A 191 0.74 -20.04 -5.38
N MET A 192 -0.55 -20.32 -5.54
CA MET A 192 -1.20 -20.57 -6.82
C MET A 192 -2.39 -19.63 -6.96
N THR A 193 -2.50 -18.97 -8.10
CA THR A 193 -3.64 -18.11 -8.41
C THR A 193 -4.61 -18.81 -9.36
N HIS A 194 -5.91 -18.60 -9.15
CA HIS A 194 -6.97 -19.10 -10.03
C HIS A 194 -8.01 -18.02 -10.23
N ASP A 195 -8.67 -18.02 -11.38
CA ASP A 195 -9.75 -17.08 -11.67
C ASP A 195 -10.86 -17.18 -10.61
N LEU A 196 -11.30 -16.01 -10.15
CA LEU A 196 -12.35 -15.89 -9.16
C LEU A 196 -13.67 -15.53 -9.82
N VAL A 197 -14.73 -16.27 -9.50
CA VAL A 197 -16.10 -15.87 -9.86
C VAL A 197 -16.77 -15.27 -8.63
N ILE A 198 -17.15 -14.00 -8.72
CA ILE A 198 -17.84 -13.25 -7.67
C ILE A 198 -19.34 -13.27 -7.97
N LYS A 199 -20.16 -13.65 -7.00
CA LYS A 199 -21.63 -13.71 -7.07
C LYS A 199 -22.26 -12.82 -6.01
N SER A 200 -23.55 -12.52 -6.20
CA SER A 200 -24.32 -11.78 -5.20
C SER A 200 -24.33 -12.50 -3.84
N GLY A 201 -24.03 -11.75 -2.79
CA GLY A 201 -23.85 -12.18 -1.41
C GLY A 201 -22.47 -12.73 -1.07
N ASP A 202 -21.53 -12.78 -2.01
CA ASP A 202 -20.12 -13.02 -1.67
C ASP A 202 -19.52 -11.77 -1.00
N MET A 203 -18.56 -11.97 -0.09
CA MET A 203 -17.95 -10.90 0.69
C MET A 203 -16.47 -10.73 0.32
N PHE A 204 -16.00 -9.49 0.36
CA PHE A 204 -14.60 -9.14 0.27
C PHE A 204 -14.21 -8.20 1.42
N ILE A 205 -13.04 -8.44 2.01
CA ILE A 205 -12.48 -7.64 3.08
C ILE A 205 -11.07 -7.23 2.69
N PRO A 206 -10.83 -5.96 2.33
CA PRO A 206 -9.49 -5.48 1.98
C PRO A 206 -8.48 -5.70 3.10
N ALA A 207 -7.24 -6.07 2.75
CA ALA A 207 -6.14 -6.13 3.71
C ALA A 207 -5.61 -4.71 4.00
N VAL A 208 -5.04 -4.50 5.18
CA VAL A 208 -4.32 -3.28 5.55
C VAL A 208 -2.98 -3.61 6.18
N HIS A 209 -1.98 -2.78 5.91
CA HIS A 209 -0.74 -2.77 6.67
C HIS A 209 -0.83 -1.76 7.81
N VAL A 210 -0.47 -2.21 9.01
CA VAL A 210 -0.40 -1.37 10.20
C VAL A 210 1.06 -1.23 10.61
N LEU A 211 1.54 0.01 10.68
CA LEU A 211 2.87 0.34 11.18
C LEU A 211 2.78 0.85 12.62
N THR A 212 3.80 0.50 13.38
CA THR A 212 4.09 0.97 14.73
C THR A 212 5.41 1.73 14.73
N THR A 213 5.71 2.46 15.80
CA THR A 213 7.04 3.06 16.00
C THR A 213 8.19 2.06 15.93
N GLN A 214 7.98 0.81 16.34
CA GLN A 214 8.99 -0.24 16.19
C GLN A 214 9.24 -0.57 14.71
N ASN A 215 8.21 -0.54 13.87
CA ASN A 215 8.37 -0.79 12.44
C ASN A 215 9.17 0.32 11.77
N LEU A 216 8.95 1.57 12.18
CA LEU A 216 9.62 2.75 11.63
C LEU A 216 11.10 2.88 12.04
N ALA A 217 11.58 2.09 13.01
CA ALA A 217 12.95 2.17 13.51
C ALA A 217 14.00 1.61 12.54
N THR A 218 13.61 0.82 11.54
CA THR A 218 14.52 0.21 10.56
C THR A 218 13.95 0.31 9.16
N PRO A 219 14.77 0.57 8.11
CA PRO A 219 14.25 0.63 6.73
C PRO A 219 13.65 -0.69 6.23
N GLN A 220 14.15 -1.84 6.72
CA GLN A 220 13.60 -3.15 6.40
C GLN A 220 12.44 -3.47 7.35
N MET A 221 11.29 -2.88 7.05
CA MET A 221 10.13 -2.97 7.93
C MET A 221 9.43 -4.32 7.87
N ARG A 222 8.76 -4.67 8.97
CA ARG A 222 7.80 -5.78 9.04
C ARG A 222 6.48 -5.26 9.58
N SER A 223 5.53 -4.96 8.71
CA SER A 223 4.21 -4.46 9.14
C SER A 223 3.36 -5.54 9.79
N ILE A 224 2.44 -5.11 10.65
CA ILE A 224 1.36 -5.94 11.16
C ILE A 224 0.27 -5.97 10.08
N HIS A 225 -0.41 -7.11 9.94
CA HIS A 225 -1.51 -7.26 9.01
C HIS A 225 -2.84 -7.04 9.74
N GLY A 226 -3.69 -6.20 9.16
CA GLY A 226 -5.08 -6.01 9.55
C GLY A 226 -6.02 -6.21 8.37
N ILE A 227 -7.29 -5.88 8.59
CA ILE A 227 -8.34 -5.87 7.59
C ILE A 227 -9.16 -4.57 7.66
N SER A 228 -9.76 -4.20 6.54
CA SER A 228 -10.70 -3.09 6.42
C SER A 228 -12.15 -3.55 6.69
N GLY A 229 -13.12 -2.68 6.39
CA GLY A 229 -14.54 -3.01 6.39
C GLY A 229 -14.90 -4.16 5.44
N THR A 230 -15.99 -4.88 5.74
CA THR A 230 -16.52 -5.93 4.85
C THR A 230 -17.45 -5.30 3.82
N ILE A 231 -17.24 -5.62 2.55
CA ILE A 231 -18.18 -5.30 1.46
C ILE A 231 -18.80 -6.60 0.98
N THR A 232 -20.12 -6.62 0.78
CA THR A 232 -20.79 -7.79 0.20
C THR A 232 -21.33 -7.46 -1.16
N LYS A 233 -20.95 -8.23 -2.17
CA LYS A 233 -21.41 -8.02 -3.54
C LYS A 233 -22.94 -8.04 -3.57
N LEU A 234 -23.55 -6.92 -3.95
CA LEU A 234 -24.98 -6.83 -4.21
C LEU A 234 -25.23 -6.99 -5.72
N GLU A 235 -25.70 -5.95 -6.39
CA GLU A 235 -26.07 -5.97 -7.82
C GLU A 235 -24.90 -5.54 -8.71
N ASP A 236 -24.23 -4.43 -8.38
CA ASP A 236 -23.13 -3.87 -9.18
C ASP A 236 -21.76 -4.47 -8.82
N PRO A 237 -20.84 -4.66 -9.79
CA PRO A 237 -19.45 -4.99 -9.52
C PRO A 237 -18.85 -4.09 -8.44
N PHE A 238 -17.93 -4.63 -7.65
CA PHE A 238 -17.11 -3.75 -6.82
C PHE A 238 -16.38 -2.80 -7.75
N HIS A 239 -16.41 -1.52 -7.42
CA HIS A 239 -15.63 -0.47 -8.03
C HIS A 239 -15.03 0.37 -6.90
N TRP A 240 -14.11 1.26 -7.26
CA TRP A 240 -13.56 2.19 -6.29
C TRP A 240 -13.84 3.64 -6.70
N VAL A 241 -13.90 4.50 -5.69
CA VAL A 241 -13.97 5.96 -5.83
C VAL A 241 -12.86 6.60 -5.00
N ASP A 242 -12.40 7.77 -5.44
CA ASP A 242 -11.47 8.58 -4.66
C ASP A 242 -12.25 9.61 -3.84
N GLU A 243 -11.93 9.68 -2.56
CA GLU A 243 -12.50 10.63 -1.61
C GLU A 243 -11.39 11.56 -1.09
N ALA A 244 -11.81 12.73 -0.61
CA ALA A 244 -10.91 13.68 0.01
C ALA A 244 -10.18 13.05 1.22
N PRO A 245 -8.89 13.38 1.43
CA PRO A 245 -8.16 12.86 2.57
C PRO A 245 -8.71 13.47 3.87
N LEU A 246 -8.62 12.70 4.97
CA LEU A 246 -9.02 13.19 6.28
C LEU A 246 -8.00 14.21 6.81
N PRO A 247 -8.43 15.26 7.51
CA PRO A 247 -7.52 16.06 8.33
C PRO A 247 -6.81 15.19 9.37
N GLY A 248 -5.53 15.45 9.60
CA GLY A 248 -4.72 14.70 10.57
C GLY A 248 -3.27 14.51 10.13
N ASP A 249 -2.57 13.69 10.90
CA ASP A 249 -1.16 13.40 10.66
C ASP A 249 -0.98 12.19 9.73
N TYR A 250 0.07 12.23 8.92
CA TYR A 250 0.39 11.22 7.93
C TYR A 250 1.90 10.96 7.87
N LEU A 251 2.27 9.86 7.23
CA LEU A 251 3.63 9.60 6.77
C LEU A 251 3.63 9.50 5.25
N LEU A 252 4.51 10.27 4.61
CA LEU A 252 4.90 10.04 3.22
C LEU A 252 6.18 9.20 3.20
N GLY A 253 6.11 8.07 2.52
CA GLY A 253 7.19 7.12 2.34
C GLY A 253 7.86 7.24 0.97
N LEU A 254 9.18 7.08 0.96
CA LEU A 254 9.96 6.70 -0.21
C LEU A 254 10.47 5.26 0.00
N VAL A 255 10.08 4.35 -0.88
CA VAL A 255 10.51 2.95 -0.84
C VAL A 255 11.51 2.71 -1.95
N ILE A 256 12.67 2.18 -1.58
CA ILE A 256 13.72 1.75 -2.51
C ILE A 256 13.66 0.24 -2.58
N GLU A 257 13.41 -0.32 -3.76
CA GLU A 257 13.47 -1.76 -4.04
C GLU A 257 14.74 -2.06 -4.84
N ASP A 258 15.52 -3.04 -4.41
CA ASP A 258 16.70 -3.50 -5.14
C ASP A 258 16.41 -4.65 -6.12
N PHE A 259 17.41 -5.09 -6.89
CA PHE A 259 17.24 -6.19 -7.85
C PHE A 259 17.03 -7.57 -7.20
N ASN A 260 17.20 -7.73 -5.89
CA ASN A 260 16.79 -8.93 -5.17
C ASN A 260 15.31 -8.86 -4.74
N GLY A 261 14.66 -7.70 -4.86
CA GLY A 261 13.31 -7.44 -4.38
C GLY A 261 13.26 -7.05 -2.90
N ASP A 262 14.40 -6.74 -2.28
CA ASP A 262 14.44 -6.23 -0.91
C ASP A 262 13.97 -4.77 -0.91
N ARG A 263 13.06 -4.43 0.02
CA ARG A 263 12.47 -3.10 0.14
C ARG A 263 12.98 -2.38 1.37
N PHE A 264 13.33 -1.11 1.17
CA PHE A 264 13.83 -0.22 2.20
C PHE A 264 12.98 1.05 2.25
N HIS A 265 12.35 1.29 3.38
CA HIS A 265 11.34 2.33 3.56
C HIS A 265 11.90 3.50 4.36
N HIS A 266 11.63 4.73 3.90
CA HIS A 266 12.03 5.98 4.55
C HIS A 266 10.83 6.90 4.62
N TYR A 267 10.54 7.50 5.78
CA TYR A 267 9.33 8.28 5.99
C TYR A 267 9.59 9.71 6.43
N LEU A 268 8.74 10.61 5.97
CA LEU A 268 8.62 11.98 6.45
C LEU A 268 7.21 12.21 6.99
N PRO A 269 7.08 12.78 8.21
CA PRO A 269 5.78 13.17 8.72
C PRO A 269 5.28 14.44 8.06
N PHE A 270 3.97 14.54 7.86
CA PHE A 270 3.30 15.77 7.49
C PHE A 270 1.87 15.76 8.02
N THR A 271 1.20 16.91 7.97
CA THR A 271 -0.17 17.09 8.47
C THR A 271 -1.05 17.65 7.36
N ILE A 272 -2.22 17.04 7.18
CA ILE A 272 -3.31 17.63 6.40
C ILE A 272 -4.17 18.45 7.35
N VAL A 273 -4.25 19.76 7.12
CA VAL A 273 -5.11 20.64 7.91
C VAL A 273 -6.54 20.59 7.37
N GLY A 274 -7.51 20.55 8.28
CA GLY A 274 -8.91 20.74 7.90
C GLY A 274 -9.18 22.19 7.50
N GLU A 275 -10.25 22.40 6.74
CA GLU A 275 -10.79 23.74 6.49
C GLU A 275 -11.29 24.42 7.77
#